data_AF-A0A1F6KFQ1-F1
#
_entry.id   AF-A0A1F6KFQ1-F1
#
_cell.length_a   1.000
_cell.length_b   1.000
_cell.length_c   1.000
_cell.angle_alpha   90.00
_cell.angle_beta   90.00
_cell.angle_gamma   90.00
#
_symmetry.space_group_name_H-M   'P 1'
#
loop_
_entity.id
_entity.type
_entity.pdbx_description
1 polymer ?
#
loop_
_entity_poly.entity_id
_entity_poly.type
_entity_poly.pdbx_seq_one_letter_code
_entity_poly.pdbx_strand_id
1 'polypeptide(L)' 'MKSKDRKELHLKSIKDLRNLVAEAKDALVGLRLDKTQNKLKNTSLLVVKRKEIAQMLTIIRLKELSEIQAKKK' A
#
# COMPACT_ATOMS: atom_id res chain seq x y z
N MET A 1 -7.81 -4.12 -3.82
CA MET A 1 -8.48 -3.24 -2.84
C MET A 1 -9.91 -2.95 -3.22
N LYS A 2 -10.83 -3.20 -2.29
CA LYS A 2 -12.22 -2.75 -2.44
C LYS A 2 -12.28 -1.24 -2.18
N SER A 3 -13.34 -0.60 -2.67
CA SER A 3 -13.52 0.86 -2.54
C SER A 3 -13.65 1.32 -1.08
N LYS A 4 -14.17 0.46 -0.19
CA LYS A 4 -14.33 0.73 1.25
C LYS A 4 -12.99 0.85 1.96
N ASP A 5 -12.10 -0.12 1.75
CA ASP A 5 -10.76 -0.14 2.35
C ASP A 5 -9.95 1.12 1.96
N ARG A 6 -10.23 1.74 0.80
CA ARG A 6 -9.52 2.95 0.35
C ARG A 6 -9.83 4.15 1.22
N LYS A 7 -11.09 4.32 1.61
CA LYS A 7 -11.49 5.44 2.47
C LYS A 7 -10.87 5.31 3.86
N GLU A 8 -10.76 4.08 4.36
CA GLU A 8 -10.17 3.80 5.67
C GLU A 8 -8.67 4.12 5.73
N LEU A 9 -7.92 3.96 4.63
CA LEU A 9 -6.50 4.35 4.58
C LEU A 9 -6.27 5.84 4.81
N HIS A 10 -7.22 6.70 4.46
CA HIS A 10 -7.08 8.15 4.70
C HIS A 10 -7.19 8.50 6.19
N LEU A 11 -7.88 7.69 6.98
CA LEU A 11 -8.08 7.92 8.42
C LEU A 11 -6.86 7.50 9.25
N LYS A 12 -6.03 6.58 8.75
CA LYS A 12 -4.85 6.08 9.47
C LYS A 12 -3.71 7.10 9.54
N SER A 13 -2.89 7.03 10.59
CA SER A 13 -1.72 7.92 10.72
C SER A 13 -0.64 7.62 9.67
N ILE A 14 0.26 8.58 9.42
CA ILE A 14 1.39 8.37 8.49
C ILE A 14 2.28 7.21 8.96
N LYS A 15 2.49 7.07 10.28
CA LYS A 15 3.30 6.00 10.86
C LYS A 15 2.66 4.63 10.60
N ASP A 16 1.36 4.51 10.81
CA ASP A 16 0.63 3.27 10.55
C ASP A 16 0.60 2.92 9.07
N LEU A 17 0.45 3.93 8.20
CA LEU A 17 0.53 3.73 6.75
C LEU A 17 1.91 3.21 6.31
N ARG A 18 3.00 3.68 6.92
CA ARG A 18 4.35 3.17 6.65
C ARG A 18 4.51 1.72 7.08
N ASN A 19 3.97 1.34 8.24
CA ASN A 19 3.97 -0.05 8.71
C ASN A 19 3.18 -0.96 7.76
N LEU A 20 1.98 -0.54 7.34
CA LEU A 20 1.16 -1.29 6.39
C LEU A 20 1.83 -1.43 5.01
N VAL A 21 2.59 -0.42 4.58
CA VAL A 21 3.40 -0.51 3.34
C VAL A 21 4.50 -1.56 3.49
N ALA A 22 5.15 -1.66 4.65
CA ALA A 22 6.18 -2.67 4.89
C ALA A 22 5.57 -4.08 4.84
N GLU A 23 4.50 -4.32 5.59
CA GLU A 23 3.77 -5.60 5.59
C GLU A 23 3.29 -5.99 4.18
N ALA A 24 2.78 -5.03 3.41
CA ALA A 24 2.33 -5.28 2.05
C ALA A 24 3.48 -5.61 1.09
N LYS A 25 4.67 -5.05 1.29
CA LYS A 25 5.88 -5.39 0.53
C LYS A 25 6.36 -6.80 0.88
N ASP A 26 6.34 -7.18 2.15
CA ASP A 26 6.74 -8.53 2.59
C ASP A 26 5.78 -9.58 2.02
N ALA A 27 4.47 -9.31 2.08
CA ALA A 27 3.47 -10.14 1.42
C ALA A 27 3.69 -10.24 -0.11
N LEU A 28 4.12 -9.15 -0.76
CA LEU A 28 4.44 -9.17 -2.18
C LEU A 28 5.66 -10.07 -2.49
N VAL A 29 6.66 -10.10 -1.61
CA VAL A 29 7.82 -10.99 -1.75
C VAL A 29 7.38 -12.45 -1.63
N GLY A 30 6.55 -12.78 -0.63
CA GLY A 30 5.95 -14.12 -0.50
C GLY A 30 5.21 -14.55 -1.76
N LEU A 31 4.32 -13.70 -2.28
CA LEU A 31 3.58 -13.97 -3.52
C LEU A 31 4.47 -14.16 -4.75
N ARG A 32 5.63 -13.49 -4.82
CA ARG A 32 6.60 -13.69 -5.89
C ARG A 32 7.25 -15.07 -5.80
N LEU A 33 7.61 -15.50 -4.58
CA LEU A 33 8.18 -16.82 -4.33
C LEU A 33 7.17 -17.94 -4.60
N ASP A 34 5.91 -17.77 -4.19
CA ASP A 34 4.85 -18.73 -4.52
C ASP A 34 4.61 -18.82 -6.03
N LYS A 35 4.75 -17.70 -6.75
CA LYS A 35 4.67 -17.69 -8.22
C LYS A 35 5.83 -18.46 -8.84
N THR A 36 7.07 -18.27 -8.39
CA THR A 36 8.23 -18.99 -8.94
C THR A 36 8.16 -20.50 -8.67
N GLN A 37 7.58 -20.88 -7.54
CA GLN A 37 7.33 -22.29 -7.18
C GLN A 37 6.08 -22.89 -7.85
N ASN A 38 5.39 -22.14 -8.73
CA ASN A 38 4.09 -22.53 -9.33
C ASN A 38 2.99 -22.90 -8.30
N LYS A 39 3.11 -22.43 -7.06
CA LYS A 39 2.11 -22.62 -6.00
C LYS A 39 0.99 -21.59 -6.05
N LEU A 40 1.23 -20.47 -6.75
CA LEU A 40 0.26 -19.37 -6.84
C LEU A 40 -0.81 -19.64 -7.90
N LYS A 41 -2.00 -20.10 -7.44
CA LYS A 41 -3.17 -20.34 -8.32
C LYS A 41 -3.72 -19.07 -8.98
N ASN A 42 -3.63 -17.92 -8.31
CA ASN A 42 -4.15 -16.65 -8.82
C ASN A 42 -3.04 -15.60 -8.93
N THR A 43 -2.52 -15.43 -10.14
CA THR A 43 -1.44 -14.48 -10.45
C THR A 43 -1.88 -13.02 -10.41
N SER A 44 -3.19 -12.74 -10.54
CA SER A 44 -3.75 -11.38 -10.44
C SER A 44 -3.56 -10.76 -9.04
N LEU A 45 -3.37 -11.59 -8.01
CA LEU A 45 -3.08 -11.13 -6.64
C LEU A 45 -1.81 -10.27 -6.59
N LEU A 46 -0.80 -10.56 -7.40
CA LEU A 46 0.41 -9.73 -7.50
C LEU A 46 0.09 -8.31 -7.98
N VAL A 47 -0.79 -8.19 -8.98
CA VAL A 47 -1.18 -6.89 -9.54
C VAL A 47 -2.01 -6.11 -8.53
N VAL A 48 -2.95 -6.78 -7.85
CA VAL A 48 -3.76 -6.17 -6.79
C VAL A 48 -2.87 -5.66 -5.66
N LYS A 49 -1.93 -6.46 -5.18
CA LYS A 49 -1.04 -6.08 -4.08
C LYS A 49 -0.09 -4.93 -4.45
N ARG A 50 0.42 -4.90 -5.69
CA ARG A 50 1.20 -3.76 -6.21
C ARG A 50 0.39 -2.47 -6.24
N LYS A 51 -0.87 -2.54 -6.72
CA LYS A 51 -1.77 -1.37 -6.74
C LYS A 51 -2.10 -0.87 -5.33
N GLU A 52 -2.26 -1.77 -4.37
CA GLU A 52 -2.48 -1.41 -2.96
C GLU A 52 -1.29 -0.65 -2.37
N ILE A 53 -0.06 -1.15 -2.59
CA ILE A 53 1.16 -0.45 -2.16
C ILE A 53 1.24 0.95 -2.77
N ALA A 54 0.99 1.08 -4.08
CA ALA A 54 1.01 2.36 -4.76
C ALA A 54 -0.01 3.35 -4.17
N GLN A 55 -1.23 2.89 -3.87
CA GLN A 55 -2.26 3.72 -3.25
C GLN A 55 -1.85 4.22 -1.86
N MET A 56 -1.30 3.34 -1.01
CA MET A 56 -0.82 3.75 0.31
C MET A 56 0.32 4.78 0.23
N LEU A 57 1.28 4.59 -0.68
CA LEU A 57 2.36 5.55 -0.90
C LEU A 57 1.85 6.91 -1.38
N THR A 58 0.86 6.93 -2.28
CA THR A 58 0.23 8.17 -2.74
C THR A 58 -0.44 8.91 -1.58
N ILE A 59 -1.15 8.21 -0.70
CA ILE A 59 -1.80 8.82 0.46
C ILE A 59 -0.77 9.42 1.41
N ILE A 60 0.33 8.70 1.69
CA ILE A 60 1.44 9.22 2.50
C ILE A 60 1.97 10.51 1.89
N ARG A 61 2.24 10.52 0.58
CA ARG A 61 2.78 11.69 -0.10
C ARG A 61 1.83 12.88 -0.08
N LEU A 62 0.52 12.65 -0.24
CA LEU A 62 -0.49 13.72 -0.15
C LEU A 62 -0.53 14.34 1.25
N LYS A 63 -0.44 13.52 2.30
CA LYS A 63 -0.37 14.01 3.68
C LYS A 63 0.89 14.83 3.93
N GLU A 64 2.04 14.36 3.50
CA GLU A 64 3.31 15.08 3.62
C GLU A 64 3.28 16.44 2.89
N LEU A 65 2.68 16.50 1.69
CA LEU A 65 2.55 17.75 0.92
C LEU A 65 1.62 18.75 1.62
N SER A 66 0.50 18.28 2.19
CA SER A 66 -0.37 19.11 3.02
C SER A 66 0.35 19.62 4.27
N GLU A 67 1.12 18.74 4.91
CA GLU A 67 2.17 19.00 5.93
C GLU A 67 2.97 20.28 5.65
N ILE A 68 3.62 20.25 4.49
CA ILE A 68 4.56 21.28 4.03
C ILE A 68 3.82 22.56 3.66
N GLN A 69 2.66 22.48 3.00
CA GLN A 69 1.87 23.64 2.63
C GLN A 69 1.34 24.40 3.86
N ALA A 70 0.91 23.67 4.90
CA ALA A 70 0.47 24.28 6.15
C ALA A 70 1.59 25.02 6.88
N LYS A 71 2.84 24.52 6.82
CA LYS A 71 4.00 25.18 7.42
C LYS A 71 4.51 26.41 6.66
N LYS A 72 4.14 26.56 5.38
CA LYS A 72 4.52 27.71 4.55
C LYS A 72 3.57 28.91 4.71
N LYS A 73 2.43 28.72 5.36
CA LYS A 73 1.40 29.72 5.56
C LYS A 73 1.48 30.27 6.99
#